data_AF-A0A535FA98-F1
#
_entry.id   AF-A0A535FA98-F1
#
_cell.length_a   1.000
_cell.length_b   1.000
_cell.length_c   1.000
_cell.angle_alpha   90.00
_cell.angle_beta   90.00
_cell.angle_gamma   90.00
#
_symmetry.space_group_name_H-M   'P 1'
#
loop_
_entity.id
_entity.type
_entity.pdbx_description
1 polymer ?
#
loop_
_entity_poly.entity_id
_entity_poly.type
_entity_poly.pdbx_seq_one_letter_code
_entity_poly.pdbx_strand_id
1 'polypeptide(L)'
;MVDRSACLMPLRLTLLEKILARLNLLPVPLFDTPLAPGIAKVLVTACELGLFDALSEQPLTLEILAERLHCNPQGLQLLLRLLVSAGYLRQRRGLYANTRMAQRWLTSSSPVSIAPYVIHSPDIVAIWDHLPSIVRENKQAMRMPYEEDASEPAMQAALARHYTGLASLAMAMGGEVVRRVRLPRGATHLLDVGGSHAAYSVLFC
;
A
#
# COMPACT_ATOMS: atom_id res chain seq x y z
N MET A 1 14.47 27.68 16.86
CA MET A 1 13.15 27.77 16.23
C MET A 1 12.93 26.49 15.44
N VAL A 2 12.26 25.50 16.02
CA VAL A 2 12.01 24.22 15.36
C VAL A 2 10.83 24.42 14.41
N ASP A 3 11.12 24.29 13.12
CA ASP A 3 10.12 24.27 12.06
C ASP A 3 9.12 23.14 12.34
N ARG A 4 7.87 23.51 12.64
CA ARG A 4 6.78 22.56 12.85
C ARG A 4 6.35 22.06 11.48
N SER A 5 7.17 21.19 10.89
CA SER A 5 6.76 20.35 9.77
C SER A 5 5.43 19.72 10.16
N ALA A 6 4.40 20.00 9.38
CA ALA A 6 3.09 19.41 9.56
C ALA A 6 3.28 17.89 9.62
N CYS A 7 3.13 17.32 10.81
CA CYS A 7 3.09 15.88 11.01
C CYS A 7 1.93 15.39 10.15
N LEU A 8 2.25 14.83 8.99
CA LEU A 8 1.31 14.12 8.15
C LEU A 8 0.94 12.84 8.91
N MET A 9 0.08 12.99 9.92
CA MET A 9 -0.69 11.87 10.43
C MET A 9 -1.55 11.34 9.26
N PRO A 10 -1.70 10.02 9.13
CA PRO A 10 -2.49 9.41 8.06
C PRO A 10 -3.97 9.83 8.10
N LEU A 11 -4.40 10.43 9.21
CA LEU A 11 -5.73 10.97 9.40
C LEU A 11 -5.89 12.33 8.73
N ARG A 12 -6.74 12.39 7.70
CA ARG A 12 -7.23 13.64 7.13
C ARG A 12 -8.22 14.32 8.07
N LEU A 13 -7.69 14.88 9.15
CA LEU A 13 -8.49 15.69 10.06
C LEU A 13 -9.05 16.92 9.34
N THR A 14 -10.32 17.21 9.56
CA THR A 14 -10.95 18.47 9.17
C THR A 14 -10.25 19.65 9.85
N LEU A 15 -10.46 20.88 9.36
CA LEU A 15 -9.85 22.05 9.98
C LEU A 15 -10.25 22.20 11.46
N LEU A 16 -11.51 21.88 11.79
CA LEU A 16 -12.02 21.90 13.15
C LEU A 16 -11.31 20.84 14.01
N GLU A 17 -11.19 19.61 13.52
CA GLU A 17 -10.50 18.53 14.24
C GLU A 17 -9.02 18.85 14.47
N LYS A 18 -8.34 19.48 13.51
CA LYS A 18 -6.96 19.94 13.69
C LYS A 18 -6.83 20.96 14.83
N ILE A 19 -7.80 21.87 14.94
CA ILE A 19 -7.82 22.86 16.03
C ILE A 19 -8.06 22.15 17.37
N LEU A 20 -9.06 21.26 17.45
CA LEU A 20 -9.37 20.52 18.68
C LEU A 20 -8.21 19.61 19.12
N ALA A 21 -7.55 18.92 18.19
CA ALA A 21 -6.35 18.12 18.46
C ALA A 21 -5.21 18.98 19.01
N ARG A 22 -4.98 20.17 18.43
CA ARG A 22 -3.95 21.11 18.90
C ARG A 22 -4.25 21.67 20.30
N LEU A 23 -5.52 21.78 20.66
CA LEU A 23 -5.97 22.17 22.00
C LEU A 23 -6.01 20.99 23.00
N ASN A 24 -5.57 19.79 22.59
CA ASN A 24 -5.65 18.56 23.40
C ASN A 24 -7.08 18.20 23.83
N LEU A 25 -8.07 18.60 23.03
CA LEU A 25 -9.50 18.32 23.24
C LEU A 25 -9.98 17.09 22.46
N LEU A 26 -9.12 16.52 21.62
CA LEU A 26 -9.37 15.24 20.96
C LEU A 26 -8.46 14.17 21.55
N PRO A 27 -9.00 13.00 21.91
CA PRO A 27 -8.18 11.84 22.29
C PRO A 27 -7.57 11.23 21.03
N VAL A 28 -6.56 11.89 20.45
CA VAL A 28 -5.90 11.49 19.19
C VAL A 28 -5.50 10.01 19.15
N PRO A 29 -4.98 9.38 20.23
CA PRO A 29 -4.66 7.95 20.23
C PRO A 29 -5.85 7.02 19.93
N LEU A 30 -7.08 7.43 20.29
CA LEU A 30 -8.29 6.64 19.98
C LEU A 30 -8.59 6.63 18.48
N PHE A 31 -8.09 7.59 17.72
CA PHE A 31 -8.23 7.63 16.28
C PHE A 31 -7.05 6.94 15.59
N ASP A 32 -5.81 7.18 16.05
CA ASP A 32 -4.61 6.61 15.44
C ASP A 32 -4.60 5.06 15.51
N THR A 33 -5.10 4.50 16.62
CA THR A 33 -4.98 3.06 16.91
C THR A 33 -5.89 2.18 16.04
N PRO A 34 -7.22 2.38 15.99
CA PRO A 34 -8.09 1.52 15.17
C PRO A 34 -8.14 1.94 13.70
N LEU A 35 -7.95 3.23 13.40
CA LEU A 35 -8.22 3.75 12.06
C LEU A 35 -7.08 3.42 11.08
N ALA A 36 -5.81 3.45 11.52
CA ALA A 36 -4.70 3.10 10.64
C ALA A 36 -4.74 1.63 10.16
N PRO A 37 -4.90 0.62 11.04
CA PRO A 37 -5.09 -0.77 10.60
C PRO A 37 -6.38 -0.96 9.78
N GLY A 38 -7.46 -0.28 10.16
CA GLY A 38 -8.74 -0.35 9.43
C GLY A 38 -8.62 0.17 7.99
N ILE A 39 -7.97 1.31 7.79
CA ILE A 39 -7.73 1.89 6.46
C ILE A 39 -6.78 1.01 5.65
N ALA A 40 -5.74 0.44 6.27
CA ALA A 40 -4.86 -0.52 5.61
C ALA A 40 -5.67 -1.71 5.08
N LYS A 41 -6.55 -2.31 5.90
CA LYS A 41 -7.39 -3.44 5.46
C LYS A 41 -8.35 -3.05 4.34
N VAL A 42 -8.97 -1.88 4.43
CA VAL A 42 -9.84 -1.32 3.36
C VAL A 42 -9.09 -1.22 2.03
N LEU A 43 -7.84 -0.74 2.05
CA LEU A 43 -7.04 -0.60 0.83
C LEU A 43 -6.59 -1.94 0.25
N VAL A 44 -6.15 -2.85 1.11
CA VAL A 44 -5.81 -4.23 0.71
C VAL A 44 -7.01 -4.86 0.03
N THR A 45 -8.18 -4.84 0.66
CA THR A 45 -9.42 -5.40 0.11
C THR A 45 -9.82 -4.74 -1.21
N ALA A 46 -9.69 -3.41 -1.35
CA ALA A 46 -9.99 -2.74 -2.60
C ALA A 46 -9.04 -3.15 -3.75
N CYS A 47 -7.76 -3.38 -3.46
CA CYS A 47 -6.78 -3.86 -4.44
C CYS A 47 -7.05 -5.33 -4.81
N GLU A 48 -7.31 -6.20 -3.83
CA GLU A 48 -7.64 -7.61 -4.03
C GLU A 48 -8.90 -7.79 -4.88
N LEU A 49 -9.91 -6.93 -4.68
CA LEU A 49 -11.13 -6.93 -5.48
C LEU A 49 -10.94 -6.37 -6.90
N GLY A 50 -9.78 -5.79 -7.24
CA GLY A 50 -9.58 -5.12 -8.54
C GLY A 50 -10.41 -3.84 -8.71
N LEU A 51 -10.83 -3.22 -7.61
CA LEU A 51 -11.77 -2.10 -7.61
C LEU A 51 -11.23 -0.86 -8.36
N PHE A 52 -9.94 -0.56 -8.19
CA PHE A 52 -9.32 0.57 -8.86
C PHE A 52 -9.19 0.34 -10.37
N ASP A 53 -8.95 -0.90 -10.80
CA ASP A 53 -8.89 -1.26 -12.21
C ASP A 53 -10.27 -1.20 -12.87
N ALA A 54 -11.33 -1.66 -12.17
CA ALA A 54 -12.70 -1.53 -12.65
C ALA A 54 -13.11 -0.06 -12.89
N LEU A 55 -12.51 0.87 -12.17
CA LEU A 55 -12.72 2.33 -12.28
C LEU A 55 -11.68 3.06 -13.14
N SER A 56 -10.74 2.33 -13.76
CA SER A 56 -9.58 2.93 -14.42
C SER A 56 -9.92 3.69 -15.71
N GLU A 57 -10.95 3.24 -16.44
CA GLU A 57 -11.35 3.82 -17.72
C GLU A 57 -12.43 4.89 -17.56
N GLN A 58 -13.42 4.64 -16.69
CA GLN A 58 -14.57 5.52 -16.54
C GLN A 58 -15.20 5.44 -15.14
N PRO A 59 -15.92 6.50 -14.70
CA PRO A 59 -16.73 6.45 -13.49
C PRO A 59 -17.88 5.45 -13.61
N LEU A 60 -18.20 4.74 -12.52
CA LEU A 60 -19.26 3.72 -12.49
C LEU A 60 -20.21 3.93 -11.30
N THR A 61 -21.44 3.43 -11.41
CA THR A 61 -22.39 3.38 -10.30
C THR A 61 -22.07 2.22 -9.36
N LEU A 62 -22.69 2.20 -8.18
CA LEU A 62 -22.57 1.09 -7.24
C LEU A 62 -23.03 -0.23 -7.86
N GLU A 63 -24.13 -0.22 -8.59
CA GLU A 63 -24.77 -1.40 -9.17
C GLU A 63 -23.86 -2.04 -10.22
N ILE A 64 -23.28 -1.23 -11.10
CA ILE A 64 -22.33 -1.70 -12.12
C ILE A 64 -21.05 -2.23 -11.47
N LEU A 65 -20.54 -1.57 -10.43
CA LEU A 65 -19.36 -2.06 -9.70
C LEU A 65 -19.66 -3.38 -8.98
N ALA A 66 -20.83 -3.50 -8.34
CA ALA A 66 -21.21 -4.71 -7.63
C ALA A 66 -21.32 -5.91 -8.58
N GLU A 67 -21.89 -5.70 -9.77
CA GLU A 67 -21.97 -6.71 -10.82
C GLU A 67 -20.57 -7.10 -11.33
N ARG A 68 -19.74 -6.11 -11.73
CA ARG A 68 -18.40 -6.36 -12.27
C ARG A 68 -17.45 -7.03 -11.29
N LEU A 69 -17.56 -6.70 -10.01
CA LEU A 69 -16.69 -7.20 -8.95
C LEU A 69 -17.28 -8.41 -8.20
N HIS A 70 -18.45 -8.90 -8.64
CA HIS A 70 -19.19 -9.99 -7.99
C HIS A 70 -19.38 -9.78 -6.47
N CYS A 71 -19.69 -8.55 -6.08
CA CYS A 71 -19.80 -8.14 -4.68
C CYS A 71 -21.25 -7.89 -4.27
N ASN A 72 -21.57 -8.11 -2.99
CA ASN A 72 -22.84 -7.65 -2.44
C ASN A 72 -22.90 -6.11 -2.45
N PRO A 73 -23.95 -5.48 -3.03
CA PRO A 73 -24.05 -4.03 -3.14
C PRO A 73 -23.97 -3.28 -1.80
N GLN A 74 -24.52 -3.85 -0.72
CA GLN A 74 -24.52 -3.21 0.60
C GLN A 74 -23.11 -3.17 1.19
N GLY A 75 -22.39 -4.30 1.14
CA GLY A 75 -21.00 -4.38 1.59
C GLY A 75 -20.08 -3.49 0.76
N LEU A 76 -20.23 -3.51 -0.57
CA LEU A 76 -19.45 -2.67 -1.47
C LEU A 76 -19.71 -1.17 -1.24
N GLN A 77 -20.94 -0.78 -0.94
CA GLN A 77 -21.26 0.62 -0.63
C GLN A 77 -20.49 1.14 0.59
N LEU A 78 -20.32 0.33 1.64
CA LEU A 78 -19.54 0.71 2.82
C LEU A 78 -18.06 0.88 2.48
N LEU A 79 -17.48 -0.05 1.72
CA LEU A 79 -16.10 0.03 1.24
C LEU A 79 -15.87 1.30 0.41
N LEU A 80 -16.75 1.58 -0.55
CA LEU A 80 -16.69 2.77 -1.40
C LEU A 80 -16.77 4.06 -0.58
N ARG A 81 -17.67 4.13 0.41
CA ARG A 81 -17.78 5.30 1.31
C ARG A 81 -16.49 5.54 2.08
N LEU A 82 -15.88 4.48 2.63
CA LEU A 82 -14.61 4.59 3.34
C LEU A 82 -13.48 5.07 2.40
N LEU A 83 -13.40 4.54 1.18
CA LEU A 83 -12.41 4.95 0.19
C LEU A 83 -12.61 6.39 -0.30
N VAL A 84 -13.85 6.88 -0.38
CA VAL A 84 -14.15 8.28 -0.67
C VAL A 84 -13.67 9.17 0.48
N SER A 85 -14.02 8.83 1.72
CA SER A 85 -13.61 9.59 2.92
C SER A 85 -12.08 9.59 3.10
N ALA A 86 -11.42 8.47 2.80
CA ALA A 86 -9.96 8.35 2.82
C ALA A 86 -9.27 9.05 1.64
N GLY A 87 -10.03 9.52 0.65
CA GLY A 87 -9.51 10.29 -0.48
C GLY A 87 -8.87 9.43 -1.58
N TYR A 88 -9.22 8.15 -1.68
CA TYR A 88 -8.82 7.27 -2.78
C TYR A 88 -9.80 7.37 -3.95
N LEU A 89 -11.09 7.54 -3.66
CA LEU A 89 -12.15 7.73 -4.65
C LEU A 89 -12.78 9.11 -4.56
N ARG A 90 -13.46 9.52 -5.62
CA ARG A 90 -14.43 10.62 -5.61
C ARG A 90 -15.80 10.09 -5.97
N GLN A 91 -16.84 10.67 -5.38
CA GLN A 91 -18.22 10.41 -5.76
C GLN A 91 -18.88 11.68 -6.28
N ARG A 92 -19.55 11.61 -7.43
CA ARG A 92 -20.35 12.73 -7.98
C ARG A 92 -21.60 12.18 -8.67
N ARG A 93 -22.77 12.68 -8.26
CA ARG A 93 -24.07 12.29 -8.86
C ARG A 93 -24.26 10.76 -8.94
N GLY A 94 -23.91 10.04 -7.86
CA GLY A 94 -24.04 8.59 -7.79
C GLY A 94 -22.92 7.79 -8.48
N LEU A 95 -22.00 8.44 -9.20
CA LEU A 95 -20.87 7.79 -9.86
C LEU A 95 -19.61 7.88 -9.01
N TYR A 96 -18.88 6.77 -8.91
CA TYR A 96 -17.57 6.66 -8.27
C TYR A 96 -16.48 6.70 -9.32
N ALA A 97 -15.36 7.35 -9.01
CA ALA A 97 -14.18 7.41 -9.88
C ALA A 97 -12.89 7.43 -9.05
N ASN A 98 -11.81 6.91 -9.63
CA ASN A 98 -10.47 7.03 -9.04
C ASN A 98 -10.08 8.51 -8.84
N THR A 99 -9.42 8.80 -7.72
CA THR A 99 -8.64 10.03 -7.61
C THR A 99 -7.43 9.98 -8.53
N ARG A 100 -6.78 11.13 -8.82
CA ARG A 100 -5.54 11.14 -9.61
C ARG A 100 -4.43 10.29 -8.95
N MET A 101 -4.40 10.28 -7.62
CA MET A 101 -3.49 9.46 -6.83
C MET A 101 -3.81 7.97 -7.02
N ALA A 102 -5.05 7.55 -6.79
CA ALA A 102 -5.44 6.15 -6.97
C ALA A 102 -5.24 5.66 -8.42
N GLN A 103 -5.59 6.49 -9.41
CA GLN A 103 -5.37 6.17 -10.82
C GLN A 103 -3.88 5.98 -11.16
N ARG A 104 -2.98 6.76 -10.54
CA ARG A 104 -1.55 6.66 -10.82
C ARG A 104 -0.91 5.48 -10.09
N TRP A 105 -1.30 5.23 -8.85
CA TRP A 105 -0.54 4.35 -7.96
C TRP A 105 -1.21 3.00 -7.71
N LEU A 106 -2.50 2.83 -8.03
CA LEU A 106 -3.27 1.64 -7.65
C LEU A 106 -3.96 0.93 -8.82
N THR A 107 -3.74 1.37 -10.07
CA THR A 107 -4.23 0.65 -11.26
C THR A 107 -3.12 -0.16 -11.92
N SER A 108 -3.40 -1.37 -12.38
CA SER A 108 -2.44 -2.27 -13.03
C SER A 108 -1.92 -1.73 -14.36
N SER A 109 -2.70 -0.91 -15.06
CA SER A 109 -2.27 -0.21 -16.29
C SER A 109 -1.19 0.86 -16.06
N SER A 110 -0.94 1.26 -14.81
CA SER A 110 0.08 2.25 -14.50
C SER A 110 1.46 1.59 -14.36
N PRO A 111 2.51 2.10 -15.04
CA PRO A 111 3.87 1.57 -14.92
C PRO A 111 4.50 1.81 -13.54
N VAL A 112 3.88 2.65 -12.70
CA VAL A 112 4.32 2.94 -11.33
C VAL A 112 3.33 2.41 -10.29
N SER A 113 2.50 1.44 -10.66
CA SER A 113 1.54 0.85 -9.74
C SER A 113 2.24 0.20 -8.54
N ILE A 114 1.74 0.50 -7.34
CA ILE A 114 2.14 -0.13 -6.09
C ILE A 114 1.02 -1.03 -5.53
N ALA A 115 -0.04 -1.30 -6.31
CA ALA A 115 -1.12 -2.19 -5.87
C ALA A 115 -0.61 -3.57 -5.41
N PRO A 116 0.38 -4.21 -6.08
CA PRO A 116 0.94 -5.48 -5.59
C PRO A 116 1.62 -5.34 -4.23
N TYR A 117 2.33 -4.24 -3.98
CA TYR A 117 2.90 -3.94 -2.66
C TYR A 117 1.81 -3.79 -1.60
N VAL A 118 0.72 -3.09 -1.92
CA VAL A 118 -0.43 -2.94 -1.00
C VAL A 118 -1.02 -4.31 -0.67
N ILE A 119 -1.21 -5.19 -1.65
CA ILE A 119 -1.71 -6.56 -1.43
C ILE A 119 -0.76 -7.38 -0.57
N HIS A 120 0.55 -7.24 -0.75
CA HIS A 120 1.57 -7.91 0.06
C HIS A 120 1.73 -7.31 1.47
N SER A 121 1.29 -6.06 1.70
CA SER A 121 1.53 -5.35 2.96
C SER A 121 1.13 -6.09 4.25
N PRO A 122 0.07 -6.94 4.31
CA PRO A 122 -0.24 -7.73 5.50
C PRO A 122 0.92 -8.65 5.94
N ASP A 123 1.64 -9.25 4.99
CA ASP A 123 2.76 -10.15 5.28
C ASP A 123 3.95 -9.36 5.89
N ILE A 124 4.11 -8.08 5.52
CA ILE A 124 5.17 -7.20 6.03
C ILE A 124 4.84 -6.74 7.46
N VAL A 125 3.59 -6.31 7.69
CA VAL A 125 3.19 -5.73 8.98
C VAL A 125 3.00 -6.78 10.07
N ALA A 126 2.97 -8.07 9.73
CA ALA A 126 2.93 -9.17 10.70
C ALA A 126 4.09 -9.12 11.71
N ILE A 127 5.23 -8.51 11.35
CA ILE A 127 6.35 -8.30 12.30
C ILE A 127 5.92 -7.55 13.57
N TRP A 128 4.92 -6.67 13.49
CA TRP A 128 4.48 -5.87 14.63
C TRP A 128 3.80 -6.71 15.71
N ASP A 129 3.24 -7.87 15.37
CA ASP A 129 2.64 -8.79 16.34
C ASP A 129 3.70 -9.35 17.31
N HIS A 130 4.95 -9.41 16.88
CA HIS A 130 6.09 -9.88 17.67
C HIS A 130 6.81 -8.77 18.45
N LEU A 131 6.43 -7.50 18.26
CA LEU A 131 7.10 -6.37 18.90
C LEU A 131 7.20 -6.52 20.43
N PRO A 132 6.14 -6.97 21.16
CA PRO A 132 6.23 -7.10 22.62
C PRO A 132 7.28 -8.12 23.10
N SER A 133 7.47 -9.23 22.38
CA SER A 133 8.49 -10.23 22.76
C SER A 133 9.88 -9.75 22.37
N ILE A 134 10.05 -9.16 21.18
CA ILE A 134 11.31 -8.59 20.71
C ILE A 134 11.82 -7.53 21.70
N VAL A 135 10.96 -6.63 22.17
CA VAL A 135 11.34 -5.57 23.12
C VAL A 135 11.75 -6.14 24.47
N ARG A 136 11.09 -7.18 24.96
CA ARG A 136 11.38 -7.77 26.27
C ARG A 136 12.62 -8.66 26.26
N GLU A 137 12.81 -9.41 25.18
CA GLU A 137 13.76 -10.52 25.14
C GLU A 137 14.98 -10.25 24.26
N ASN A 138 14.90 -9.27 23.36
CA ASN A 138 15.92 -8.97 22.36
C ASN A 138 16.34 -10.20 21.54
N LYS A 139 15.35 -11.00 21.13
CA LYS A 139 15.53 -12.19 20.30
C LYS A 139 14.75 -12.05 19.00
N GLN A 140 15.29 -12.68 17.95
CA GLN A 140 14.55 -12.83 16.69
C GLN A 140 13.26 -13.62 16.95
N ALA A 141 12.13 -13.06 16.58
CA ALA A 141 10.81 -13.62 16.84
C ALA A 141 10.06 -14.08 15.58
N MET A 142 10.64 -13.86 14.40
CA MET A 142 10.12 -14.31 13.12
C MET A 142 11.23 -14.91 12.27
N ARG A 143 10.91 -15.94 11.49
CA ARG A 143 11.78 -16.43 10.41
C ARG A 143 11.49 -15.60 9.17
N MET A 144 12.51 -15.42 8.34
CA MET A 144 12.34 -14.70 7.09
C MET A 144 11.74 -15.64 6.03
N PRO A 145 10.91 -15.14 5.09
CA PRO A 145 10.22 -16.00 4.12
C PRO A 145 11.15 -16.91 3.31
N TYR A 146 12.39 -16.48 3.06
CA TYR A 146 13.41 -17.25 2.34
C TYR A 146 14.11 -18.33 3.21
N GLU A 147 13.85 -18.37 4.51
CA GLU A 147 14.32 -19.40 5.44
C GLU A 147 13.30 -20.54 5.62
N GLU A 148 12.15 -20.43 4.94
CA GLU A 148 11.05 -21.39 4.98
C GLU A 148 11.06 -22.31 3.75
N ASP A 149 10.50 -23.51 3.90
CA ASP A 149 10.48 -24.51 2.84
C ASP A 149 9.52 -24.08 1.73
N ALA A 150 10.10 -23.70 0.59
CA ALA A 150 9.36 -23.27 -0.60
C ALA A 150 8.69 -24.43 -1.38
N SER A 151 8.70 -25.65 -0.86
CA SER A 151 7.98 -26.78 -1.46
C SER A 151 6.47 -26.74 -1.20
N GLU A 152 6.04 -26.07 -0.12
CA GLU A 152 4.63 -25.96 0.25
C GLU A 152 3.89 -24.93 -0.63
N PRO A 153 2.72 -25.27 -1.24
CA PRO A 153 2.00 -24.37 -2.13
C PRO A 153 1.61 -23.02 -1.49
N ALA A 154 1.27 -23.03 -0.20
CA ALA A 154 0.96 -21.81 0.54
C ALA A 154 2.18 -20.88 0.67
N MET A 155 3.36 -21.47 0.89
CA MET A 155 4.63 -20.73 0.96
C MET A 155 5.01 -20.18 -0.42
N GLN A 156 4.83 -20.97 -1.48
CA GLN A 156 5.05 -20.48 -2.86
C GLN A 156 4.19 -19.27 -3.18
N ALA A 157 2.90 -19.30 -2.80
CA ALA A 157 2.01 -18.17 -2.99
C ALA A 157 2.45 -16.95 -2.17
N ALA A 158 2.91 -17.15 -0.93
CA ALA A 158 3.43 -16.07 -0.08
C ALA A 158 4.71 -15.45 -0.68
N LEU A 159 5.66 -16.27 -1.13
CA LEU A 159 6.89 -15.82 -1.79
C LEU A 159 6.60 -15.10 -3.10
N ALA A 160 5.67 -15.60 -3.92
CA ALA A 160 5.26 -14.94 -5.16
C ALA A 160 4.64 -13.56 -4.89
N ARG A 161 3.75 -13.45 -3.89
CA ARG A 161 3.20 -12.15 -3.47
C ARG A 161 4.30 -11.22 -2.94
N HIS A 162 5.23 -11.76 -2.14
CA HIS A 162 6.36 -11.01 -1.60
C HIS A 162 7.23 -10.41 -2.70
N TYR A 163 7.71 -11.24 -3.63
CA TYR A 163 8.55 -10.76 -4.72
C TYR A 163 7.81 -9.79 -5.64
N THR A 164 6.55 -10.05 -5.97
CA THR A 164 5.74 -9.14 -6.80
C THR A 164 5.52 -7.80 -6.10
N GLY A 165 5.22 -7.84 -4.79
CA GLY A 165 5.01 -6.65 -3.97
C GLY A 165 6.27 -5.79 -3.90
N LEU A 166 7.41 -6.37 -3.53
CA LEU A 166 8.68 -5.68 -3.48
C LEU A 166 9.15 -5.18 -4.85
N ALA A 167 8.94 -5.96 -5.92
CA ALA A 167 9.21 -5.54 -7.29
C ALA A 167 8.43 -4.27 -7.65
N SER A 168 7.12 -4.24 -7.35
CA SER A 168 6.27 -3.09 -7.68
C SER A 168 6.72 -1.81 -6.96
N LEU A 169 7.12 -1.93 -5.69
CA LEU A 169 7.67 -0.81 -4.92
C LEU A 169 9.03 -0.35 -5.50
N ALA A 170 9.92 -1.29 -5.81
CA ALA A 170 11.22 -1.01 -6.38
C ALA A 170 11.12 -0.37 -7.77
N MET A 171 10.20 -0.81 -8.63
CA MET A 171 9.96 -0.20 -9.94
C MET A 171 9.37 1.21 -9.81
N ALA A 172 8.45 1.41 -8.87
CA ALA A 172 7.81 2.71 -8.63
C ALA A 172 8.79 3.78 -8.12
N MET A 173 9.76 3.38 -7.28
CA MET A 173 10.66 4.31 -6.57
C MET A 173 12.11 4.27 -7.07
N GLY A 174 12.52 3.20 -7.74
CA GLY A 174 13.91 2.88 -8.02
C GLY A 174 14.58 3.82 -9.01
N GLY A 175 13.82 4.53 -9.86
CA GLY A 175 14.37 5.57 -10.74
C GLY A 175 15.11 6.68 -9.97
N GLU A 176 14.66 7.02 -8.75
CA GLU A 176 15.34 8.00 -7.91
C GLU A 176 16.62 7.43 -7.28
N VAL A 177 16.64 6.12 -7.00
CA VAL A 177 17.83 5.41 -6.50
C VAL A 177 18.90 5.36 -7.59
N VAL A 178 18.53 4.86 -8.78
CA VAL A 178 19.48 4.70 -9.91
C VAL A 178 20.12 6.02 -10.31
N ARG A 179 19.34 7.11 -10.35
CA ARG A 179 19.87 8.46 -10.66
C ARG A 179 20.93 8.97 -9.71
N ARG A 180 20.95 8.49 -8.46
CA ARG A 180 21.91 8.90 -7.43
C ARG A 180 23.18 8.05 -7.42
N VAL A 181 23.16 6.89 -8.05
CA VAL A 181 24.30 5.99 -8.13
C VAL A 181 25.15 6.34 -9.35
N ARG A 182 26.44 6.62 -9.12
CA ARG A 182 27.40 6.89 -10.20
C ARG A 182 27.97 5.58 -10.72
N LEU A 183 27.63 5.21 -11.94
CA LEU A 183 28.23 4.06 -12.61
C LEU A 183 29.57 4.43 -13.25
N PRO A 184 30.59 3.54 -13.21
CA PRO A 184 31.80 3.71 -14.00
C PRO A 184 31.49 3.87 -15.48
N ARG A 185 32.20 4.77 -16.17
CA ARG A 185 32.06 4.93 -17.63
C ARG A 185 32.41 3.62 -18.32
N GLY A 186 31.52 3.15 -19.20
CA GLY A 186 31.74 1.92 -19.97
C GLY A 186 31.48 0.64 -19.18
N ALA A 187 30.80 0.69 -18.03
CA ALA A 187 30.34 -0.52 -17.35
C ALA A 187 29.40 -1.33 -18.28
N THR A 188 29.70 -2.61 -18.45
CA THR A 188 28.95 -3.54 -19.32
C THR A 188 28.43 -4.77 -18.59
N HIS A 189 28.83 -4.95 -17.32
CA HIS A 189 28.46 -6.10 -16.50
C HIS A 189 27.96 -5.60 -15.14
N LEU A 190 26.86 -6.16 -14.67
CA LEU A 190 26.26 -5.88 -13.37
C LEU A 190 26.09 -7.20 -12.62
N LEU A 191 26.50 -7.23 -11.35
CA LEU A 191 26.20 -8.32 -10.42
C LEU A 191 25.35 -7.76 -9.28
N ASP A 192 24.11 -8.23 -9.19
CA ASP A 192 23.16 -7.86 -8.14
C ASP A 192 23.12 -8.95 -7.07
N VAL A 193 23.97 -8.81 -6.06
CA VAL A 193 24.07 -9.77 -4.95
C VAL A 193 22.85 -9.62 -4.06
N GLY A 194 21.98 -10.63 -4.07
CA GLY A 194 20.69 -10.57 -3.36
C GLY A 194 19.59 -9.85 -4.13
N GLY A 195 19.71 -9.76 -5.46
CA GLY A 195 18.78 -9.00 -6.32
C GLY A 195 17.32 -9.46 -6.30
N SER A 196 17.03 -10.65 -5.76
CA SER A 196 15.67 -11.15 -5.50
C SER A 196 14.74 -10.99 -6.72
N HIS A 197 13.81 -10.04 -6.69
CA HIS A 197 12.86 -9.72 -7.76
C HIS A 197 13.47 -9.00 -8.98
N ALA A 198 14.78 -8.75 -9.00
CA ALA A 198 15.58 -8.18 -10.08
C ALA A 198 15.19 -6.78 -10.58
N ALA A 199 14.18 -6.12 -9.99
CA ALA A 199 13.73 -4.79 -10.39
C ALA A 199 14.87 -3.75 -10.45
N TYR A 200 15.78 -3.74 -9.47
CA TYR A 200 16.93 -2.82 -9.50
C TYR A 200 17.93 -3.18 -10.61
N SER A 201 18.21 -4.47 -10.81
CA SER A 201 19.00 -4.93 -11.96
C SER A 201 18.43 -4.43 -13.29
N VAL A 202 17.11 -4.53 -13.48
CA VAL A 202 16.42 -4.02 -14.67
C VAL A 202 16.54 -2.50 -14.78
N LEU A 203 16.45 -1.76 -13.68
CA LEU A 203 16.55 -0.30 -13.71
C LEU A 203 17.97 0.23 -13.97
N PHE A 204 19.01 -0.57 -13.66
CA PHE A 204 20.40 -0.21 -13.93
C PHE A 204 20.88 -0.55 -15.35
N CYS A 205 20.13 -1.37 -16.09
CA CYS A 205 20.44 -1.86 -17.43
C CYS A 205 19.54 -1.20 -18.49
#